data_AF-A0A895YE79-F1
#
_entry.id   AF-A0A895YE79-F1
#
_cell.length_a   1.000
_cell.length_b   1.000
_cell.length_c   1.000
_cell.angle_alpha   90.00
_cell.angle_beta   90.00
_cell.angle_gamma   90.00
#
_symmetry.space_group_name_H-M   'P 1'
#
loop_
_entity.id
_entity.type
_entity.pdbx_description
1 polymer ?
#
loop_
_entity_poly.entity_id
_entity_poly.type
_entity_poly.pdbx_seq_one_letter_code
_entity_poly.pdbx_strand_id
1 'polypeptide(L)'
;MRGLAEATTEPAAAADSLAVYNPPTDVDIAAAELELMAPYVGPAPIGGLERQRVAQMIATLEGAGAVPPGVTPGDVVAFDLLPGA
;
A
#
# COMPACT_ATOMS: atom_id res chain seq x y z
N MET A 1 -6.84 7.17 6.19
CA MET A 1 -6.48 6.90 4.79
C MET A 1 -7.70 7.08 3.89
N ARG A 2 -8.07 8.32 3.56
CA ARG A 2 -9.31 8.60 2.82
C ARG A 2 -9.17 8.36 1.32
N GLY A 3 -8.13 8.93 0.68
CA GLY A 3 -7.95 8.81 -0.77
C GLY A 3 -7.79 7.37 -1.27
N LEU A 4 -7.11 6.50 -0.52
CA LEU A 4 -6.99 5.09 -0.88
C LEU A 4 -8.30 4.31 -0.70
N ALA A 5 -9.15 4.70 0.26
CA ALA A 5 -10.49 4.13 0.38
C ALA A 5 -11.40 4.60 -0.78
N GLU A 6 -11.32 5.87 -1.15
CA GLU A 6 -12.07 6.41 -2.30
C GLU A 6 -11.61 5.76 -3.62
N ALA A 7 -10.32 5.46 -3.77
CA ALA A 7 -9.81 4.77 -4.96
C ALA A 7 -10.36 3.34 -5.12
N THR A 8 -10.75 2.67 -4.03
CA THR A 8 -11.35 1.33 -4.11
C THR A 8 -12.87 1.37 -4.25
N THR A 9 -13.55 2.40 -3.75
CA THR A 9 -15.02 2.50 -3.82
C THR A 9 -15.52 3.32 -5.01
N GLU A 10 -14.69 4.23 -5.53
CA GLU A 10 -14.99 5.15 -6.63
C GLU A 10 -13.87 5.16 -7.68
N PRO A 11 -13.57 4.01 -8.32
CA PRO A 11 -12.41 3.85 -9.21
C PRO A 11 -12.41 4.80 -10.41
N ALA A 12 -13.59 5.10 -10.98
CA ALA A 12 -13.71 6.06 -12.08
C ALA A 12 -13.31 7.48 -11.66
N ALA A 13 -13.83 7.97 -10.52
CA ALA A 13 -13.49 9.30 -10.01
C ALA A 13 -12.01 9.41 -9.60
N ALA A 14 -11.42 8.31 -9.10
CA ALA A 14 -10.01 8.23 -8.79
C ALA A 14 -9.12 8.24 -10.06
N ALA A 15 -9.54 7.57 -11.13
CA ALA A 15 -8.86 7.61 -12.43
C ALA A 15 -8.90 9.01 -13.05
N ASP A 16 -10.04 9.70 -13.00
CA ASP A 16 -10.16 11.10 -13.44
C ASP A 16 -9.22 12.00 -12.65
N SER A 17 -9.19 11.83 -11.32
CA SER A 17 -8.28 12.56 -10.44
C SER A 17 -6.81 12.29 -10.78
N LEU A 18 -6.46 11.03 -11.09
CA LEU A 18 -5.11 10.66 -11.50
C LEU A 18 -4.72 11.35 -12.81
N ALA A 19 -5.61 11.42 -13.80
CA ALA A 19 -5.32 12.07 -15.08
C ALA A 19 -5.01 13.57 -14.94
N VAL A 20 -5.56 14.26 -13.93
CA VAL A 20 -5.21 15.67 -13.62
C VAL A 20 -3.73 15.81 -13.24
N TYR A 21 -3.20 14.87 -12.46
CA TYR A 21 -1.82 14.93 -11.95
C TYR A 21 -0.83 14.11 -12.78
N ASN A 22 -1.33 13.21 -13.62
CA ASN A 22 -0.56 12.41 -14.57
C ASN A 22 -1.27 12.43 -15.95
N PRO A 23 -1.10 13.51 -16.75
CA PRO A 23 -1.84 13.72 -18.01
C PRO A 23 -1.81 12.60 -19.05
N PRO A 24 -0.78 11.75 -19.14
CA PRO A 24 -0.79 10.60 -20.06
C PRO A 24 -1.71 9.45 -19.63
N THR A 25 -2.37 9.53 -18.48
CA THR A 25 -3.24 8.46 -17.97
C THR A 25 -4.42 8.22 -18.90
N ASP A 26 -4.61 6.98 -19.33
CA ASP A 26 -5.86 6.52 -19.91
C ASP A 26 -6.84 6.20 -18.77
N VAL A 27 -7.92 6.98 -18.68
CA VAL A 27 -8.87 6.92 -17.56
C VAL A 27 -9.65 5.61 -17.52
N ASP A 28 -9.93 5.02 -18.67
CA ASP A 28 -10.67 3.75 -18.75
C ASP A 28 -9.78 2.60 -18.27
N ILE A 29 -8.50 2.61 -18.66
CA ILE A 29 -7.51 1.62 -18.19
C ILE A 29 -7.28 1.77 -16.68
N ALA A 30 -7.06 2.99 -16.20
CA ALA A 30 -6.78 3.23 -14.77
C ALA A 30 -7.97 2.83 -13.88
N ALA A 31 -9.21 3.10 -14.31
CA ALA A 31 -10.39 2.66 -13.58
C ALA A 31 -10.47 1.13 -13.51
N ALA A 32 -10.23 0.45 -14.63
CA ALA A 32 -10.22 -1.01 -14.68
C ALA A 32 -9.12 -1.64 -13.79
N GLU A 33 -7.93 -1.03 -13.72
CA GLU A 33 -6.87 -1.46 -12.80
C GLU A 33 -7.28 -1.31 -11.34
N LEU A 34 -7.91 -0.19 -10.96
CA LEU A 34 -8.40 0.02 -9.61
C LEU A 34 -9.51 -0.97 -9.22
N GLU A 35 -10.44 -1.24 -10.12
CA GLU A 35 -11.48 -2.27 -9.94
C GLU A 35 -10.87 -3.66 -9.73
N LEU A 36 -9.85 -4.01 -10.53
CA LEU A 36 -9.14 -5.29 -10.40
C LEU A 36 -8.42 -5.42 -9.06
N MET A 37 -7.92 -4.31 -8.52
CA MET A 37 -7.18 -4.28 -7.26
C MET A 37 -8.08 -4.25 -6.02
N ALA A 38 -9.32 -3.77 -6.13
CA ALA A 38 -10.22 -3.56 -5.00
C ALA A 38 -10.40 -4.79 -4.07
N PRO A 39 -10.53 -6.03 -4.58
CA PRO A 39 -10.66 -7.22 -3.72
C PRO A 39 -9.43 -7.53 -2.85
N TYR A 40 -8.27 -6.97 -3.19
CA TYR A 40 -7.01 -7.17 -2.47
C TYR A 40 -6.76 -6.12 -1.40
N VAL A 41 -7.65 -5.13 -1.26
CA VAL A 41 -7.58 -4.10 -0.22
C VAL A 41 -8.48 -4.51 0.95
N GLY A 42 -7.93 -5.32 1.86
CA GLY A 42 -8.63 -5.83 3.06
C GLY A 42 -8.27 -7.28 3.39
N PRO A 43 -8.84 -7.88 4.45
CA PRO A 43 -9.81 -7.34 5.41
C PRO A 43 -9.20 -6.46 6.51
N ALA A 44 -7.87 -6.37 6.57
CA ALA A 44 -7.20 -5.48 7.51
C ALA A 44 -7.49 -4.00 7.17
N PRO A 45 -7.44 -3.09 8.15
CA PRO A 45 -7.55 -1.65 7.90
C PRO A 45 -6.55 -1.19 6.84
N ILE A 46 -6.99 -0.36 5.91
CA ILE A 46 -6.15 0.24 4.88
C ILE A 46 -4.98 0.99 5.55
N GLY A 47 -3.75 0.63 5.17
CA GLY A 47 -2.53 1.19 5.76
C GLY A 47 -2.10 0.54 7.09
N GLY A 48 -2.79 -0.51 7.54
CA GLY A 48 -2.38 -1.31 8.69
C GLY A 48 -1.13 -2.14 8.40
N LEU A 49 -0.23 -2.21 9.38
CA LEU A 49 0.99 -3.00 9.32
C LEU A 49 1.18 -3.76 10.64
N GLU A 50 1.48 -5.05 10.53
CA GLU A 50 1.77 -5.89 11.69
C GLU A 50 3.28 -6.03 11.88
N ARG A 51 3.77 -5.76 13.10
CA ARG A 51 5.20 -5.84 13.44
C ARG A 51 5.80 -7.22 13.14
N GLN A 52 5.04 -8.28 13.39
CA GLN A 52 5.48 -9.65 13.13
C GLN A 52 5.68 -9.91 11.63
N ARG A 53 4.78 -9.41 10.78
CA ARG A 53 4.92 -9.53 9.32
C ARG A 53 6.15 -8.80 8.80
N VAL A 54 6.42 -7.60 9.32
CA VAL A 54 7.65 -6.85 8.98
C VAL A 54 8.90 -7.62 9.40
N ALA A 55 8.92 -8.19 10.62
CA ALA A 55 10.04 -9.00 11.09
C ALA A 55 10.31 -10.23 10.20
N GLN A 56 9.26 -10.92 9.76
CA GLN A 56 9.40 -12.07 8.85
C GLN A 56 9.98 -11.67 7.49
N MET A 57 9.55 -10.53 6.94
CA MET A 57 10.08 -10.00 5.69
C MET A 57 11.56 -9.62 5.82
N ILE A 58 11.95 -8.96 6.93
CA ILE A 58 13.36 -8.64 7.21
C ILE A 58 14.19 -9.93 7.29
N ALA A 59 13.75 -10.93 8.05
CA ALA A 59 14.46 -12.20 8.16
C ALA A 59 14.63 -12.91 6.80
N THR A 60 13.63 -12.80 5.92
CA THR A 60 13.71 -13.33 4.54
C THR A 60 14.78 -12.62 3.74
N LEU A 61 14.83 -11.29 3.81
CA LEU A 61 15.81 -10.47 3.10
C LEU A 61 17.23 -10.65 3.67
N GLU A 62 17.37 -10.76 4.99
CA GLU A 62 18.64 -11.04 5.66
C GLU A 62 19.17 -12.42 5.26
N GLY A 63 18.31 -13.45 5.28
CA GLY A 63 18.67 -14.80 4.85
C GLY A 63 19.07 -14.89 3.38
N ALA A 64 18.53 -14.01 2.53
CA ALA A 64 18.92 -13.88 1.12
C ALA A 64 20.15 -12.98 0.90
N GLY A 65 20.69 -12.34 1.95
CA GLY A 65 21.80 -11.39 1.85
C GLY A 65 21.42 -10.06 1.17
N ALA A 66 20.13 -9.77 1.02
CA ALA A 66 19.63 -8.55 0.39
C ALA A 66 19.69 -7.33 1.33
N VAL A 67 19.71 -7.56 2.64
CA VAL A 67 19.88 -6.53 3.67
C VAL A 67 20.90 -6.98 4.73
N PRO A 68 21.61 -6.06 5.38
CA PRO A 68 22.55 -6.41 6.44
C PRO A 68 21.83 -7.02 7.65
N PRO A 69 22.52 -7.86 8.44
CA PRO A 69 21.95 -8.40 9.66
C PRO A 69 21.73 -7.32 10.72
N GLY A 70 20.68 -7.51 11.52
CA GLY A 70 20.39 -6.67 12.68
C GLY A 70 19.40 -5.53 12.39
N VAL A 71 18.78 -5.51 11.20
CA VAL A 71 17.69 -4.57 10.92
C VAL A 71 16.47 -5.00 11.74
N THR A 72 15.85 -4.05 12.43
CA THR A 72 14.63 -4.29 13.19
C THR A 72 13.43 -3.67 12.50
N PRO A 73 12.19 -4.15 12.78
CA PRO A 73 10.99 -3.51 12.24
C PRO A 73 10.88 -2.01 12.55
N GLY A 74 11.41 -1.57 13.70
CA GLY A 74 11.35 -0.16 14.10
C GLY A 74 12.29 0.76 13.31
N ASP A 75 13.32 0.20 12.67
CA ASP A 75 14.25 0.98 11.85
C ASP A 75 13.64 1.37 10.49
N VAL A 76 12.59 0.65 10.07
CA VAL A 76 11.97 0.79 8.75
C VAL A 76 10.50 1.22 8.80
N VAL A 77 9.82 1.04 9.93
CA VAL A 77 8.41 1.43 10.10
C VAL A 77 8.21 2.20 11.40
N ALA A 78 7.70 3.42 11.27
CA ALA A 78 7.16 4.22 12.36
C ALA A 78 5.73 3.75 12.68
N PHE A 79 5.61 2.78 13.58
CA PHE A 79 4.32 2.12 13.91
C PHE A 79 3.31 3.06 14.60
N ASP A 80 3.78 4.16 15.18
CA ASP A 80 3.00 5.22 15.79
C ASP A 80 2.26 6.11 14.78
N LEU A 81 2.64 6.05 13.50
CA LEU A 81 1.94 6.75 12.41
C LEU A 81 0.89 5.88 11.69
N LEU A 82 0.67 4.65 12.15
CA LEU A 82 -0.31 3.76 11.54
C LEU A 82 -1.74 4.25 11.82
N PRO A 83 -2.70 4.00 10.90
CA PRO A 83 -4.09 4.37 11.12
C PRO A 83 -4.66 3.68 12.37
N GLY A 84 -5.16 4.47 13.32
CA GLY A 84 -5.76 3.97 14.57
C GLY A 84 -4.76 3.61 15.67
N ALA A 85 -3.48 4.00 15.53
CA ALA A 85 -2.48 3.97 16.61
C ALA A 85 -2.79 5.00 17.72
#